data_AF-A0A937X1V3-F1
#
_entry.id   AF-A0A937X1V3-F1
#
_cell.length_a   1.000
_cell.length_b   1.000
_cell.length_c   1.000
_cell.angle_alpha   90.00
_cell.angle_beta   90.00
_cell.angle_gamma   90.00
#
_symmetry.space_group_name_H-M   'P 1'
#
loop_
_entity.id
_entity.type
_entity.pdbx_description
1 polymer ?
#
loop_
_entity_poly.entity_id
_entity_poly.type
_entity_poly.pdbx_seq_one_letter_code
_entity_poly.pdbx_strand_id
1 'polypeptide(L)'
;LVQLAKTCKTRYNAVLSSHVNLDDAYRHSKDWDERYVVATGSPVADEPMGHGSVCHTRDTETGAVFRRLEAFLSDFPVEKSLHFDNLRLTNTYGCAGWEDIGVLEELVCGVTPVIEWLKEHDITVTTEGYNGMPIDPSCLVSGFWHHDPPDRMRQILHRRISGGGRGSHFGQHTPYDYGICNSIHFDISAQPLPPDNLPADVKEKYFGWLRFPRVTWTFEENRKAILDCIYLGTLLHHFYNEREMLVWDDVGDGHRVVYAGGVVAEIRLHGPDSLRVICGDMTIADGGDRFIPRSGAVYAYSRDGSDRLWTLPDTLRNRPLAVHLLTETGRKPAVGWKISGNAIHLCLLPGEPVKIEPV
;
A
#
# COMPACT_ATOMS: atom_id res chain seq x y z
N LEU A 1 -19.66 -9.47 -6.12
CA LEU A 1 -19.01 -8.23 -5.62
C LEU A 1 -19.80 -7.57 -4.49
N VAL A 2 -21.10 -7.29 -4.63
CA VAL A 2 -21.94 -6.72 -3.55
C VAL A 2 -21.82 -7.46 -2.21
N GLN A 3 -21.92 -8.80 -2.22
CA GLN A 3 -21.77 -9.59 -1.00
C GLN A 3 -20.36 -9.51 -0.38
N LEU A 4 -19.33 -9.39 -1.22
CA LEU A 4 -17.95 -9.20 -0.76
C LEU A 4 -17.80 -7.84 -0.09
N ALA A 5 -18.25 -6.76 -0.75
CA ALA A 5 -18.23 -5.41 -0.19
C ALA A 5 -18.96 -5.33 1.15
N LYS A 6 -20.16 -5.92 1.25
CA LYS A 6 -20.91 -6.02 2.50
C LYS A 6 -20.11 -6.75 3.58
N THR A 7 -19.49 -7.88 3.23
CA THR A 7 -18.69 -8.68 4.17
C THR A 7 -17.47 -7.91 4.67
N CYS A 8 -16.71 -7.26 3.78
CA CYS A 8 -15.57 -6.40 4.13
C CYS A 8 -15.99 -5.36 5.16
N LYS A 9 -17.08 -4.64 4.90
CA LYS A 9 -17.60 -3.60 5.78
C LYS A 9 -18.11 -4.13 7.11
N THR A 10 -19.10 -5.02 7.09
CA THR A 10 -19.86 -5.37 8.31
C THR A 10 -19.12 -6.34 9.21
N ARG A 11 -18.21 -7.16 8.67
CA ARG A 11 -17.51 -8.20 9.44
C ARG A 11 -16.06 -7.83 9.75
N TYR A 12 -15.38 -7.16 8.84
CA TYR A 12 -13.94 -6.94 8.94
C TYR A 12 -13.53 -5.48 9.09
N ASN A 13 -14.49 -4.54 9.03
CA ASN A 13 -14.20 -3.11 9.00
C ASN A 13 -13.14 -2.75 7.93
N ALA A 14 -13.27 -3.38 6.75
CA ALA A 14 -12.34 -3.25 5.64
C ALA A 14 -13.00 -2.51 4.47
N VAL A 15 -12.21 -1.66 3.80
CA VAL A 15 -12.60 -1.00 2.56
C VAL A 15 -12.25 -1.91 1.38
N LEU A 16 -13.23 -2.18 0.52
CA LEU A 16 -12.99 -2.79 -0.78
C LEU A 16 -12.74 -1.67 -1.79
N SER A 17 -11.57 -1.67 -2.43
CA SER A 17 -11.21 -0.74 -3.50
C SER A 17 -11.08 -1.51 -4.80
N SER A 18 -11.45 -0.88 -5.92
CA SER A 18 -11.26 -1.43 -7.26
C SER A 18 -10.05 -0.79 -7.93
N HIS A 19 -9.37 -1.57 -8.76
CA HIS A 19 -8.29 -1.15 -9.63
C HIS A 19 -8.88 -0.76 -10.98
N VAL A 20 -8.69 0.48 -11.39
CA VAL A 20 -9.14 1.01 -12.68
C VAL A 20 -8.03 1.83 -13.33
N ASN A 21 -8.08 2.01 -14.64
CA ASN A 21 -7.06 2.74 -15.39
C ASN A 21 -7.74 3.94 -16.09
N LEU A 22 -7.15 5.13 -15.93
CA LEU A 22 -7.59 6.37 -16.60
C LEU A 22 -6.70 6.77 -17.77
N ASP A 23 -5.59 6.07 -17.96
CA ASP A 23 -4.49 6.49 -18.80
C ASP A 23 -4.38 5.68 -20.09
N ASP A 24 -4.74 4.41 -20.03
CA ASP A 24 -4.63 3.47 -21.13
C ASP A 24 -6.03 3.12 -21.66
N ALA A 25 -6.14 3.06 -22.99
CA ALA A 25 -7.30 2.59 -23.69
C ALA A 25 -6.92 1.44 -24.63
N TYR A 26 -7.85 0.51 -24.83
CA TYR A 26 -7.67 -0.60 -25.75
C TYR A 26 -8.66 -0.49 -26.90
N ARG A 27 -8.19 -0.71 -28.13
CA ARG A 27 -8.99 -0.51 -29.35
C ARG A 27 -10.25 -1.37 -29.43
N HIS A 28 -10.27 -2.50 -28.74
CA HIS A 28 -11.44 -3.39 -28.67
C HIS A 28 -12.46 -2.96 -27.60
N SER A 29 -12.12 -1.98 -26.75
CA SER A 29 -13.06 -1.43 -25.77
C SER A 29 -14.17 -0.68 -26.48
N LYS A 30 -15.42 -0.87 -26.01
CA LYS A 30 -16.58 -0.09 -26.48
C LYS A 30 -16.43 1.42 -26.22
N ASP A 31 -15.53 1.78 -25.30
CA ASP A 31 -15.30 3.15 -24.85
C ASP A 31 -14.09 3.81 -25.54
N TRP A 32 -13.49 3.14 -26.53
CA TRP A 32 -12.46 3.72 -27.38
C TRP A 32 -13.03 4.88 -28.22
N ASP A 33 -12.41 6.06 -28.13
CA ASP A 33 -12.84 7.24 -28.87
C ASP A 33 -11.63 8.10 -29.25
N GLU A 34 -11.43 8.31 -30.55
CA GLU A 34 -10.28 9.05 -31.09
C GLU A 34 -10.30 10.55 -30.72
N ARG A 35 -11.41 11.07 -30.19
CA ARG A 35 -11.49 12.44 -29.69
C ARG A 35 -10.65 12.67 -28.43
N TYR A 36 -10.43 11.63 -27.63
CA TYR A 36 -9.65 11.68 -26.39
C TYR A 36 -8.61 10.56 -26.27
N VAL A 37 -8.49 9.67 -27.25
CA VAL A 37 -7.48 8.60 -27.26
C VAL A 37 -6.44 8.85 -28.35
N VAL A 38 -5.17 8.92 -27.94
CA VAL A 38 -4.01 8.91 -28.83
C VAL A 38 -3.61 7.46 -29.09
N ALA A 39 -3.81 6.99 -30.32
CA ALA A 39 -3.31 5.67 -30.70
C ALA A 39 -1.77 5.66 -30.71
N THR A 40 -1.15 4.73 -29.98
CA THR A 40 0.30 4.56 -29.97
C THR A 40 0.73 3.47 -30.95
N GLY A 41 1.63 3.82 -31.88
CA GLY A 41 2.30 2.87 -32.79
C GLY A 41 1.47 2.37 -33.98
N SER A 42 2.13 2.20 -35.11
CA SER A 42 1.64 1.40 -36.26
C SER A 42 1.28 -0.01 -35.78
N PRO A 43 0.30 -0.73 -36.36
CA PRO A 43 -0.07 -2.08 -35.94
C PRO A 43 1.15 -3.00 -36.02
N VAL A 44 1.86 -3.17 -34.91
CA VAL A 44 2.91 -4.18 -34.79
C VAL A 44 2.19 -5.51 -34.80
N ALA A 45 2.54 -6.38 -35.74
CA ALA A 45 1.80 -7.59 -36.09
C ALA A 45 1.63 -8.62 -34.95
N ASP A 46 2.28 -8.39 -33.79
CA ASP A 46 2.34 -9.33 -32.67
C ASP A 46 1.76 -8.78 -31.34
N GLU A 47 1.08 -7.62 -31.35
CA GLU A 47 0.22 -7.22 -30.23
C GLU A 47 -1.25 -7.43 -30.59
N PRO A 48 -1.93 -8.45 -30.02
CA PRO A 48 -3.29 -8.81 -30.43
C PRO A 48 -4.34 -7.71 -30.20
N MET A 49 -3.99 -6.63 -29.48
CA MET A 49 -4.91 -5.58 -29.06
C MET A 49 -4.19 -4.22 -29.12
N GLY A 50 -4.47 -3.44 -30.17
CA GLY A 50 -3.96 -2.06 -30.26
C GLY A 50 -4.27 -1.27 -28.98
N HIS A 51 -3.27 -0.54 -28.50
CA HIS A 51 -3.31 0.26 -27.29
C HIS A 51 -3.26 1.75 -27.65
N GLY A 52 -3.70 2.60 -26.73
CA GLY A 52 -3.63 4.05 -26.87
C GLY A 52 -3.64 4.73 -25.51
N SER A 53 -3.25 5.99 -25.50
CA SER A 53 -3.17 6.80 -24.29
C SER A 53 -4.33 7.79 -24.24
N VAL A 54 -4.99 7.89 -23.10
CA VAL A 54 -6.14 8.77 -22.87
C VAL A 54 -5.64 10.17 -22.52
N CYS A 55 -6.09 11.16 -23.25
CA CYS A 55 -5.97 12.57 -22.90
C CYS A 55 -7.04 12.93 -21.87
N HIS A 56 -6.64 13.18 -20.63
CA HIS A 56 -7.56 13.46 -19.53
C HIS A 56 -8.34 14.76 -19.78
N THR A 57 -7.70 15.79 -20.34
CA THR A 57 -8.37 17.05 -20.71
C THR A 57 -9.53 16.80 -21.66
N ARG A 58 -9.27 16.18 -22.82
CA ARG A 58 -10.33 15.97 -23.84
C ARG A 58 -11.39 14.96 -23.38
N ASP A 59 -11.00 13.96 -22.58
CA ASP A 59 -11.94 13.01 -21.98
C ASP A 59 -12.90 13.70 -20.99
N THR A 60 -12.38 14.69 -20.26
CA THR A 60 -13.16 15.57 -19.37
C THR A 60 -14.07 16.53 -20.15
N GLU A 61 -13.54 17.20 -21.18
CA GLU A 61 -14.31 18.13 -22.03
C GLU A 61 -15.48 17.46 -22.75
N THR A 62 -15.28 16.22 -23.21
CA THR A 62 -16.36 15.42 -23.82
C THR A 62 -17.32 14.82 -22.79
N GLY A 63 -16.99 14.93 -21.50
CA GLY A 63 -17.70 14.35 -20.36
C GLY A 63 -17.73 12.83 -20.38
N ALA A 64 -16.87 12.17 -21.17
CA ALA A 64 -16.90 10.72 -21.34
C ALA A 64 -16.42 10.01 -20.08
N VAL A 65 -15.37 10.51 -19.43
CA VAL A 65 -14.89 9.99 -18.13
C VAL A 65 -15.99 9.96 -17.08
N PHE A 66 -16.77 11.03 -16.93
CA PHE A 66 -17.83 11.10 -15.91
C PHE A 66 -18.96 10.10 -16.19
N ARG A 67 -19.34 9.90 -17.46
CA ARG A 67 -20.32 8.86 -17.82
C ARG A 67 -19.81 7.46 -17.52
N ARG A 68 -18.52 7.19 -17.78
CA ARG A 68 -17.89 5.89 -17.45
C ARG A 68 -17.81 5.68 -15.94
N LEU A 69 -17.46 6.71 -15.18
CA LEU A 69 -17.42 6.66 -13.72
C LEU A 69 -18.83 6.48 -13.13
N GLU A 70 -19.83 7.20 -13.60
CA GLU A 70 -21.22 7.05 -13.14
C GLU A 70 -21.75 5.63 -13.39
N ALA A 71 -21.54 5.08 -14.60
CA ALA A 71 -21.88 3.70 -14.91
C ALA A 71 -21.09 2.69 -14.05
N PHE A 72 -19.82 2.97 -13.77
CA PHE A 72 -19.03 2.14 -12.88
C PHE A 72 -19.57 2.15 -11.44
N LEU A 73 -19.88 3.33 -10.90
CA LEU A 73 -20.41 3.47 -9.54
C LEU A 73 -21.84 2.91 -9.41
N SER A 74 -22.62 2.85 -10.49
CA SER A 74 -23.93 2.18 -10.48
C SER A 74 -23.81 0.66 -10.39
N ASP A 75 -22.78 0.09 -11.00
CA ASP A 75 -22.62 -1.35 -11.15
C ASP A 75 -21.73 -1.97 -10.05
N PHE A 76 -20.81 -1.18 -9.48
CA PHE A 76 -19.82 -1.62 -8.52
C PHE A 76 -19.98 -0.94 -7.15
N PRO A 77 -19.96 -1.72 -6.05
CA PRO A 77 -20.09 -1.17 -4.70
C PRO A 77 -18.79 -0.49 -4.25
N VAL A 78 -18.65 0.80 -4.54
CA VAL A 78 -17.54 1.65 -4.09
C VAL A 78 -18.02 2.58 -2.98
N GLU A 79 -17.30 2.66 -1.86
CA GLU A 79 -17.73 3.50 -0.72
C GLU A 79 -16.68 4.49 -0.20
N LYS A 80 -15.39 4.32 -0.53
CA LYS A 80 -14.31 5.14 0.08
C LYS A 80 -13.10 5.37 -0.79
N SER A 81 -12.70 4.38 -1.57
CA SER A 81 -11.46 4.43 -2.34
C SER A 81 -11.65 3.83 -3.71
N LEU A 82 -11.03 4.47 -4.70
CA LEU A 82 -10.81 3.95 -6.04
C LEU A 82 -9.31 4.01 -6.32
N HIS A 83 -8.74 2.95 -6.89
CA HIS A 83 -7.32 2.89 -7.22
C HIS A 83 -7.14 3.17 -8.70
N PHE A 84 -6.43 4.26 -9.02
CA PHE A 84 -6.04 4.63 -10.37
C PHE A 84 -4.66 4.08 -10.66
N ASP A 85 -4.66 2.98 -11.41
CA ASP A 85 -3.48 2.34 -11.91
C ASP A 85 -2.70 3.27 -12.82
N ASN A 86 -1.39 3.27 -12.64
CA ASN A 86 -0.45 4.03 -13.44
C ASN A 86 -0.91 5.46 -13.76
N LEU A 87 -1.55 6.17 -12.82
CA LEU A 87 -2.01 7.53 -13.07
C LEU A 87 -0.81 8.38 -13.48
N ARG A 88 -0.91 9.11 -14.57
CA ARG A 88 0.06 10.11 -15.00
C ARG A 88 -0.62 11.46 -15.05
N LEU A 89 0.15 12.53 -14.88
CA LEU A 89 -0.37 13.89 -15.05
C LEU A 89 -0.30 14.38 -16.51
N THR A 90 0.18 13.53 -17.41
CA THR A 90 0.17 13.76 -18.85
C THR A 90 0.33 12.45 -19.59
N ASN A 91 -0.44 12.28 -20.66
CA ASN A 91 -0.40 11.11 -21.52
C ASN A 91 -0.17 11.43 -22.99
N THR A 92 -0.21 12.71 -23.33
CA THR A 92 -0.21 13.22 -24.70
C THR A 92 0.98 14.10 -25.03
N TYR A 93 1.86 14.35 -24.05
CA TYR A 93 3.04 15.20 -24.24
C TYR A 93 3.95 14.69 -25.36
N GLY A 94 4.14 15.52 -26.39
CA GLY A 94 4.98 15.20 -27.55
C GLY A 94 4.31 14.30 -28.59
N CYS A 95 3.02 14.00 -28.46
CA CYS A 95 2.25 13.30 -29.46
C CYS A 95 1.81 14.23 -30.59
N ALA A 96 2.01 13.82 -31.85
CA ALA A 96 1.61 14.60 -33.02
C ALA A 96 0.09 14.80 -33.06
N GLY A 97 -0.38 16.04 -33.27
CA GLY A 97 -1.80 16.41 -33.24
C GLY A 97 -2.39 16.69 -31.85
N TRP A 98 -1.54 16.67 -30.83
CA TRP A 98 -1.88 16.92 -29.41
C TRP A 98 -0.91 17.91 -28.76
N GLU A 99 -0.19 18.69 -29.57
CA GLU A 99 0.83 19.64 -29.11
C GLU A 99 0.25 20.80 -28.29
N ASP A 100 -1.06 21.01 -28.37
CA ASP A 100 -1.83 21.99 -27.60
C ASP A 100 -2.08 21.57 -26.14
N ILE A 101 -1.92 20.29 -25.81
CA ILE A 101 -2.19 19.74 -24.49
C ILE A 101 -0.88 19.56 -23.69
N GLY A 102 -0.62 20.50 -22.79
CA GLY A 102 0.53 20.46 -21.89
C GLY A 102 0.25 19.76 -20.56
N VAL A 103 1.31 19.53 -19.77
CA VAL A 103 1.22 18.93 -18.41
C VAL A 103 0.24 19.68 -17.49
N LEU A 104 0.30 21.02 -17.48
CA LEU A 104 -0.60 21.81 -16.64
C LEU A 104 -2.05 21.74 -17.11
N GLU A 105 -2.26 21.62 -18.43
CA GLU A 105 -3.59 21.47 -19.01
C GLU A 105 -4.19 20.12 -18.60
N GLU A 106 -3.46 19.01 -18.78
CA GLU A 106 -3.89 17.67 -18.34
C GLU A 106 -4.17 17.62 -16.84
N LEU A 107 -3.33 18.24 -16.02
CA LEU A 107 -3.51 18.30 -14.57
C LEU A 107 -4.76 19.08 -14.18
N VAL A 108 -4.89 20.33 -14.65
CA VAL A 108 -5.92 21.28 -14.17
C VAL A 108 -7.26 21.06 -14.84
N CYS A 109 -7.27 20.75 -16.14
CA CYS A 109 -8.49 20.58 -16.92
C CYS A 109 -8.91 19.12 -17.10
N GLY A 110 -7.99 18.17 -16.88
CA GLY A 110 -8.25 16.73 -16.99
C GLY A 110 -8.37 16.01 -15.66
N VAL A 111 -7.24 15.81 -14.97
CA VAL A 111 -7.15 14.96 -13.77
C VAL A 111 -7.86 15.59 -12.57
N THR A 112 -7.69 16.91 -12.33
CA THR A 112 -8.27 17.59 -11.16
C THR A 112 -9.80 17.50 -11.15
N PRO A 113 -10.53 17.81 -12.24
CA PRO A 113 -11.99 17.69 -12.27
C PRO A 113 -12.49 16.26 -12.01
N VAL A 114 -11.79 15.25 -12.51
CA VAL A 114 -12.14 13.85 -12.26
C VAL A 114 -12.01 13.50 -10.78
N ILE A 115 -10.94 13.96 -10.13
CA ILE A 115 -10.70 13.72 -8.71
C ILE A 115 -11.67 14.52 -7.84
N GLU A 116 -11.99 15.75 -8.20
CA GLU A 116 -13.00 16.56 -7.52
C GLU A 116 -14.39 15.93 -7.61
N TRP A 117 -14.77 15.45 -8.80
CA TRP A 117 -16.01 14.72 -8.99
C TRP A 117 -16.09 13.47 -8.11
N LEU A 118 -15.01 12.69 -7.99
CA LEU A 118 -14.97 11.55 -7.07
C LEU A 118 -15.07 11.97 -5.59
N LYS A 119 -14.44 13.08 -5.20
CA LYS A 119 -14.55 13.63 -3.84
C LYS A 119 -15.99 14.03 -3.51
N GLU A 120 -16.73 14.59 -4.47
CA GLU A 120 -18.16 14.90 -4.30
C GLU A 120 -19.02 13.64 -4.07
N HIS A 121 -18.51 12.46 -4.47
CA HIS A 121 -19.13 11.15 -4.22
C HIS A 121 -18.56 10.43 -2.98
N ASP A 122 -17.86 11.13 -2.09
CA ASP A 122 -17.19 10.58 -0.90
C ASP A 122 -16.11 9.51 -1.23
N ILE A 123 -15.55 9.55 -2.45
CA ILE A 123 -14.51 8.63 -2.92
C ILE A 123 -13.17 9.36 -2.96
N THR A 124 -12.19 8.79 -2.27
CA THR A 124 -10.78 9.20 -2.37
C THR A 124 -10.05 8.37 -3.43
N VAL A 125 -9.00 8.93 -4.00
CA VAL A 125 -8.21 8.24 -5.05
C VAL A 125 -6.87 7.81 -4.47
N THR A 126 -6.50 6.55 -4.69
CA THR A 126 -5.11 6.09 -4.53
C THR A 126 -4.51 5.82 -5.90
N THR A 127 -3.19 5.80 -6.01
CA THR A 127 -2.53 5.48 -7.29
C THR A 127 -1.39 4.51 -7.15
N GLU A 128 -0.98 3.91 -8.27
CA GLU A 128 0.09 2.94 -8.37
C GLU A 128 1.38 3.50 -7.79
N GLY A 129 1.92 4.60 -8.30
CA GLY A 129 3.18 5.18 -7.84
C GLY A 129 3.32 6.65 -8.22
N TYR A 130 4.48 7.24 -7.94
CA TYR A 130 4.77 8.60 -8.44
C TYR A 130 4.95 8.61 -9.96
N ASN A 131 5.43 7.50 -10.54
CA ASN A 131 5.53 7.22 -11.97
C ASN A 131 6.15 8.38 -12.79
N GLY A 132 7.21 8.98 -12.24
CA GLY A 132 7.92 10.10 -12.86
C GLY A 132 7.04 11.33 -13.14
N MET A 133 5.94 11.53 -12.41
CA MET A 133 5.07 12.68 -12.61
C MET A 133 5.88 13.99 -12.52
N PRO A 134 5.64 14.96 -13.40
CA PRO A 134 6.38 16.24 -13.39
C PRO A 134 5.97 17.15 -12.22
N ILE A 135 4.82 16.90 -11.60
CA ILE A 135 4.25 17.66 -10.49
C ILE A 135 3.81 16.65 -9.42
N ASP A 136 4.03 16.96 -8.15
CA ASP A 136 3.60 16.12 -7.03
C ASP A 136 2.07 16.08 -6.91
N PRO A 137 1.41 14.91 -7.12
CA PRO A 137 -0.04 14.80 -7.07
C PRO A 137 -0.54 14.56 -5.64
N SER A 138 0.30 14.67 -4.61
CA SER A 138 -0.06 14.35 -3.21
C SER A 138 -1.21 15.20 -2.65
N CYS A 139 -1.57 16.32 -3.29
CA CYS A 139 -2.78 17.10 -2.97
C CYS A 139 -4.07 16.56 -3.61
N LEU A 140 -3.93 15.67 -4.60
CA LEU A 140 -5.01 15.07 -5.36
C LEU A 140 -5.33 13.65 -4.88
N VAL A 141 -4.29 12.84 -4.60
CA VAL A 141 -4.44 11.44 -4.18
C VAL A 141 -4.25 11.27 -2.66
N SER A 142 -4.93 10.29 -2.08
CA SER A 142 -4.86 9.93 -0.66
C SER A 142 -3.73 8.95 -0.32
N GLY A 143 -3.08 8.36 -1.33
CA GLY A 143 -1.93 7.48 -1.13
C GLY A 143 -1.39 6.85 -2.40
N PHE A 144 -0.14 6.39 -2.31
CA PHE A 144 0.60 5.72 -3.37
C PHE A 144 0.93 4.28 -2.95
N TRP A 145 0.82 3.36 -3.90
CA TRP A 145 0.99 1.94 -3.67
C TRP A 145 2.46 1.52 -3.80
N HIS A 146 3.24 2.09 -4.72
CA HIS A 146 4.59 1.69 -5.08
C HIS A 146 5.58 2.86 -5.00
N HIS A 147 6.77 2.56 -4.49
CA HIS A 147 7.97 3.41 -4.51
C HIS A 147 9.15 2.68 -5.17
N ASP A 148 8.87 2.05 -6.32
CA ASP A 148 9.88 1.31 -7.07
C ASP A 148 10.93 2.25 -7.69
N PRO A 149 12.18 1.77 -7.89
CA PRO A 149 13.18 2.53 -8.64
C PRO A 149 12.66 2.96 -10.03
N PRO A 150 12.98 4.19 -10.48
CA PRO A 150 13.90 5.15 -9.87
C PRO A 150 13.26 6.01 -8.77
N ASP A 151 11.94 5.94 -8.60
CA ASP A 151 11.08 6.84 -7.83
C ASP A 151 11.11 6.57 -6.32
N ARG A 152 12.28 6.19 -5.77
CA ARG A 152 12.55 6.12 -4.31
C ARG A 152 12.40 7.47 -3.59
N MET A 153 11.76 8.44 -4.23
CA MET A 153 11.42 9.76 -3.73
C MET A 153 10.58 9.61 -2.47
N ARG A 154 11.10 10.23 -1.41
CA ARG A 154 10.46 10.34 -0.11
C ARG A 154 9.27 11.29 -0.26
N GLN A 155 8.05 10.78 -0.27
CA GLN A 155 6.87 11.64 -0.28
C GLN A 155 6.50 11.99 1.15
N ILE A 156 6.93 13.18 1.55
CA ILE A 156 6.59 13.74 2.85
C ILE A 156 5.51 14.79 2.62
N LEU A 157 4.29 14.48 3.03
CA LEU A 157 3.16 15.41 2.96
C LEU A 157 2.71 15.79 4.37
N HIS A 158 2.61 17.09 4.66
CA HIS A 158 2.18 17.61 5.96
C HIS A 158 2.88 16.94 7.15
N ARG A 159 4.20 16.78 7.06
CA ARG A 159 5.04 16.16 8.11
C ARG A 159 4.63 14.71 8.42
N ARG A 160 4.14 14.00 7.42
CA ARG A 160 3.85 12.56 7.46
C ARG A 160 4.40 11.91 6.20
N ILE A 161 4.62 10.60 6.28
CA ILE A 161 5.02 9.81 5.14
C ILE A 161 3.75 9.49 4.35
N SER A 162 3.72 9.90 3.09
CA SER A 162 2.62 9.66 2.16
C SER A 162 2.94 8.43 1.33
N GLY A 163 1.94 7.57 1.12
CA GLY A 163 2.13 6.28 0.46
C GLY A 163 2.75 5.22 1.35
N GLY A 164 3.05 4.05 0.79
CA GLY A 164 3.56 2.98 1.63
C GLY A 164 4.23 1.79 0.98
N GLY A 165 4.14 1.45 -0.32
CA GLY A 165 4.88 0.27 -0.79
C GLY A 165 6.34 0.57 -1.08
N ARG A 166 7.23 0.30 -0.12
CA ARG A 166 8.67 0.28 -0.37
C ARG A 166 9.21 -1.13 -0.24
N GLY A 167 9.71 -1.63 -1.36
CA GLY A 167 10.30 -2.95 -1.49
C GLY A 167 9.87 -3.59 -2.80
N SER A 168 10.43 -4.75 -3.08
CA SER A 168 10.12 -5.48 -4.30
C SER A 168 8.66 -5.94 -4.32
N HIS A 169 7.96 -5.87 -5.46
CA HIS A 169 6.67 -6.56 -5.67
C HIS A 169 6.73 -8.07 -5.36
N PHE A 170 7.94 -8.64 -5.25
CA PHE A 170 8.20 -10.01 -4.84
C PHE A 170 8.32 -10.19 -3.31
N GLY A 171 8.00 -9.15 -2.53
CA GLY A 171 8.00 -9.11 -1.07
C GLY A 171 9.36 -9.32 -0.41
N GLN A 172 10.43 -8.94 -1.11
CA GLN A 172 11.77 -8.87 -0.55
C GLN A 172 11.92 -7.52 0.17
N HIS A 173 11.71 -7.54 1.49
CA HIS A 173 11.85 -6.37 2.35
C HIS A 173 12.99 -6.54 3.35
N THR A 174 13.80 -5.49 3.47
CA THR A 174 14.88 -5.36 4.44
C THR A 174 14.39 -4.61 5.69
N PRO A 175 15.11 -4.67 6.82
CA PRO A 175 14.76 -3.83 7.97
C PRO A 175 14.83 -2.33 7.66
N TYR A 176 15.69 -1.91 6.72
CA TYR A 176 15.69 -0.55 6.18
C TYR A 176 14.34 -0.19 5.54
N ASP A 177 13.78 -1.06 4.70
CA ASP A 177 12.48 -0.83 4.06
C ASP A 177 11.34 -0.69 5.08
N TYR A 178 11.37 -1.48 6.16
CA TYR A 178 10.39 -1.31 7.25
C TYR A 178 10.60 -0.01 8.03
N GLY A 179 11.87 0.38 8.24
CA GLY A 179 12.25 1.54 9.04
C GLY A 179 11.77 2.86 8.45
N ILE A 180 11.92 3.02 7.14
CA ILE A 180 11.48 4.22 6.38
C ILE A 180 10.02 4.15 5.92
N CYS A 181 9.26 3.18 6.45
CA CYS A 181 7.86 2.87 6.22
C CYS A 181 7.57 2.01 5.00
N ASN A 182 6.89 0.89 5.28
CA ASN A 182 6.28 0.04 4.27
C ASN A 182 4.84 -0.33 4.69
N SER A 183 3.84 -0.12 3.84
CA SER A 183 2.55 -0.82 3.87
C SER A 183 2.65 -2.06 2.98
N ILE A 184 1.89 -3.11 3.30
CA ILE A 184 1.73 -4.27 2.41
C ILE A 184 1.38 -3.80 1.00
N HIS A 185 2.22 -4.21 0.05
CA HIS A 185 2.08 -3.83 -1.32
C HIS A 185 2.59 -4.97 -2.22
N PHE A 186 1.72 -5.95 -2.48
CA PHE A 186 1.99 -7.09 -3.35
C PHE A 186 0.69 -7.71 -3.82
N ASP A 187 0.71 -8.31 -5.01
CA ASP A 187 -0.41 -9.06 -5.56
C ASP A 187 -0.62 -10.33 -4.72
N ILE A 188 -1.74 -10.41 -4.02
CA ILE A 188 -2.18 -11.63 -3.30
C ILE A 188 -3.40 -12.19 -4.01
N SER A 189 -3.36 -13.48 -4.32
CA SER A 189 -4.51 -14.23 -4.77
C SER A 189 -4.90 -15.29 -3.75
N ALA A 190 -6.16 -15.72 -3.82
CA ALA A 190 -6.60 -16.89 -3.08
C ALA A 190 -6.12 -18.20 -3.71
N GLN A 191 -5.66 -18.19 -4.97
CA GLN A 191 -5.26 -19.35 -5.77
C GLN A 191 -4.18 -18.97 -6.81
N PRO A 192 -3.37 -19.93 -7.29
CA PRO A 192 -2.45 -19.70 -8.40
C PRO A 192 -3.15 -19.11 -9.63
N LEU A 193 -2.48 -18.16 -10.30
CA LEU A 193 -2.97 -17.53 -11.52
C LEU A 193 -2.07 -17.87 -12.73
N PRO A 194 -2.65 -18.23 -13.88
CA PRO A 194 -4.02 -18.70 -14.07
C PRO A 194 -4.21 -20.12 -13.50
N PRO A 195 -5.44 -20.53 -13.10
CA PRO A 195 -5.70 -21.90 -12.67
C PRO A 195 -5.23 -22.93 -13.71
N ASP A 196 -4.58 -23.99 -13.25
CA ASP A 196 -3.97 -25.02 -14.12
C ASP A 196 -5.00 -25.77 -14.97
N ASN A 197 -6.26 -25.79 -14.54
CA ASN A 197 -7.35 -26.54 -15.18
C ASN A 197 -8.16 -25.73 -16.21
N LEU A 198 -7.72 -24.53 -16.58
CA LEU A 198 -8.41 -23.75 -17.60
C LEU A 198 -8.19 -24.33 -19.01
N PRO A 199 -9.24 -24.41 -19.85
CA PRO A 199 -9.10 -24.68 -21.28
C PRO A 199 -8.11 -23.70 -21.95
N ALA A 200 -7.34 -24.20 -22.92
CA ALA A 200 -6.27 -23.41 -23.55
C ALA A 200 -6.77 -22.13 -24.23
N ASP A 201 -7.95 -22.18 -24.84
CA ASP A 201 -8.62 -21.04 -25.49
C ASP A 201 -9.08 -19.99 -24.46
N VAL A 202 -9.58 -20.42 -23.30
CA VAL A 202 -9.94 -19.53 -22.19
C VAL A 202 -8.69 -18.91 -21.59
N LYS A 203 -7.62 -19.71 -21.41
CA LYS A 203 -6.33 -19.25 -20.92
C LYS A 203 -5.74 -18.19 -21.85
N GLU A 204 -5.71 -18.44 -23.16
CA GLU A 204 -5.21 -17.48 -24.14
C GLU A 204 -6.08 -16.21 -24.18
N LYS A 205 -7.40 -16.36 -24.23
CA LYS A 205 -8.32 -15.21 -24.36
C LYS A 205 -8.26 -14.24 -23.19
N TYR A 206 -8.20 -14.76 -21.96
CA TYR A 206 -8.30 -13.92 -20.75
C TYR A 206 -6.96 -13.72 -20.04
N PHE A 207 -5.96 -14.54 -20.33
CA PHE A 207 -4.65 -14.54 -19.67
C PHE A 207 -3.47 -14.55 -20.65
N GLY A 208 -3.67 -14.58 -21.97
CA GLY A 208 -2.58 -14.56 -22.96
C GLY A 208 -1.73 -13.28 -22.92
N TRP A 209 -2.23 -12.21 -22.29
CA TRP A 209 -1.48 -11.00 -22.00
C TRP A 209 -0.45 -11.16 -20.85
N LEU A 210 -0.54 -12.23 -20.05
CA LEU A 210 0.44 -12.55 -19.00
C LEU A 210 1.72 -13.12 -19.64
N ARG A 211 2.60 -12.23 -20.11
CA ARG A 211 3.87 -12.59 -20.80
C ARG A 211 4.92 -13.27 -19.91
N PHE A 212 4.74 -13.26 -18.59
CA PHE A 212 5.66 -13.86 -17.61
C PHE A 212 4.87 -14.58 -16.51
N PRO A 213 5.39 -15.65 -15.89
CA PRO A 213 4.79 -16.21 -14.68
C PRO A 213 4.72 -15.11 -13.62
N ARG A 214 3.53 -14.58 -13.34
CA ARG A 214 3.37 -13.65 -12.23
C ARG A 214 3.52 -14.43 -10.93
N VAL A 215 4.37 -13.91 -10.06
CA VAL A 215 4.61 -14.39 -8.71
C VAL A 215 3.54 -13.77 -7.81
N THR A 216 2.27 -14.12 -8.04
CA THR A 216 1.21 -13.72 -7.11
C THR A 216 1.34 -14.58 -5.85
N TRP A 217 1.35 -13.93 -4.69
CA TRP A 217 1.43 -14.64 -3.42
C TRP A 217 0.10 -15.32 -3.11
N THR A 218 0.18 -16.50 -2.52
CA THR A 218 -0.98 -17.10 -1.86
C THR A 218 -0.86 -16.94 -0.35
N PHE A 219 -1.98 -16.81 0.35
CA PHE A 219 -1.97 -16.72 1.82
C PHE A 219 -1.31 -17.94 2.47
N GLU A 220 -1.47 -19.12 1.86
CA GLU A 220 -0.96 -20.38 2.39
C GLU A 220 0.56 -20.49 2.20
N GLU A 221 1.07 -20.29 0.98
CA GLU A 221 2.49 -20.47 0.67
C GLU A 221 3.35 -19.32 1.20
N ASN A 222 2.81 -18.10 1.24
CA ASN A 222 3.56 -16.89 1.59
C ASN A 222 3.22 -16.36 2.99
N ARG A 223 2.51 -17.15 3.81
CA ARG A 223 2.01 -16.73 5.14
C ARG A 223 3.04 -15.97 5.97
N LYS A 224 4.25 -16.52 6.12
CA LYS A 224 5.31 -15.89 6.93
C LYS A 224 5.66 -14.51 6.41
N ALA A 225 5.88 -14.40 5.10
CA ALA A 225 6.27 -13.15 4.47
C ALA A 225 5.15 -12.10 4.52
N ILE A 226 3.89 -12.53 4.40
CA ILE A 226 2.71 -11.67 4.61
C ILE A 226 2.69 -11.12 6.03
N LEU A 227 2.88 -11.99 7.03
CA LEU A 227 2.93 -11.58 8.44
C LEU A 227 4.11 -10.65 8.73
N ASP A 228 5.29 -10.92 8.17
CA ASP A 228 6.44 -10.02 8.25
C ASP A 228 6.06 -8.61 7.74
N CYS A 229 5.37 -8.51 6.60
CA CYS A 229 4.96 -7.22 6.06
C CYS A 229 3.89 -6.50 6.92
N ILE A 230 2.95 -7.25 7.50
CA ILE A 230 1.93 -6.71 8.41
C ILE A 230 2.62 -6.15 9.67
N TYR A 231 3.37 -6.99 10.37
CA TYR A 231 3.84 -6.69 11.72
C TYR A 231 5.13 -5.87 11.72
N LEU A 232 6.07 -6.14 10.82
CA LEU A 232 7.35 -5.42 10.78
C LEU A 232 7.24 -4.07 10.07
N GLY A 233 6.46 -4.00 8.98
CA GLY A 233 6.30 -2.79 8.16
C GLY A 233 5.03 -2.03 8.50
N THR A 234 3.87 -2.59 8.14
CA THR A 234 2.60 -1.85 8.11
C THR A 234 2.21 -1.33 9.49
N LEU A 235 2.35 -2.15 10.52
CA LEU A 235 2.03 -1.77 11.88
C LEU A 235 2.96 -0.65 12.41
N LEU A 236 4.24 -0.69 12.05
CA LEU A 236 5.22 0.35 12.41
C LEU A 236 4.93 1.66 11.65
N HIS A 237 4.57 1.56 10.37
CA HIS A 237 4.14 2.72 9.58
C HIS A 237 2.91 3.40 10.20
N HIS A 238 1.90 2.63 10.62
CA HIS A 238 0.76 3.19 11.36
C HIS A 238 1.17 3.88 12.67
N PHE A 239 2.10 3.28 13.42
CA PHE A 239 2.62 3.89 14.63
C PHE A 239 3.27 5.26 14.34
N TYR A 240 4.02 5.39 13.26
CA TYR A 240 4.57 6.70 12.86
C TYR A 240 3.48 7.69 12.43
N ASN A 241 2.49 7.26 11.64
CA ASN A 241 1.45 8.15 11.09
C ASN A 241 0.44 8.70 12.12
N GLU A 242 0.39 8.11 13.32
CA GLU A 242 -0.32 8.69 14.46
C GLU A 242 0.39 9.92 15.04
N ARG A 243 1.61 10.22 14.59
CA ARG A 243 2.49 11.26 15.13
C ARG A 243 2.93 12.22 14.04
N GLU A 244 3.19 13.46 14.42
CA GLU A 244 3.81 14.44 13.55
C GLU A 244 5.32 14.16 13.45
N MET A 245 5.87 14.12 12.24
CA MET A 245 7.30 14.08 12.04
C MET A 245 7.91 15.46 12.27
N LEU A 246 8.90 15.53 13.14
CA LEU A 246 9.55 16.78 13.53
C LEU A 246 10.85 17.01 12.76
N VAL A 247 11.65 15.94 12.61
CA VAL A 247 12.96 15.99 11.98
C VAL A 247 13.20 14.71 11.19
N TRP A 248 13.83 14.83 10.02
CA TRP A 248 14.41 13.73 9.27
C TRP A 248 15.82 14.15 8.85
N ASP A 249 16.84 13.52 9.45
CA ASP A 249 18.24 13.79 9.15
C ASP A 249 18.86 12.60 8.41
N ASP A 250 19.62 12.86 7.35
CA ASP A 250 20.52 11.87 6.75
C ASP A 250 21.78 11.78 7.66
N VAL A 251 22.01 10.63 8.29
CA VAL A 251 23.10 10.43 9.27
C VAL A 251 23.89 9.17 8.94
N GLY A 252 25.18 9.33 8.62
CA GLY A 252 26.04 8.21 8.23
C GLY A 252 25.56 7.54 6.94
N ASP A 253 25.33 6.23 6.99
CA ASP A 253 24.75 5.43 5.91
C ASP A 253 23.24 5.24 6.06
N GLY A 254 22.55 6.17 6.72
CA GLY A 254 21.17 5.97 7.14
C GLY A 254 20.40 7.24 7.44
N HIS A 255 19.32 7.08 8.19
CA HIS A 255 18.38 8.12 8.59
C HIS A 255 18.17 8.14 10.09
N ARG A 256 18.05 9.34 10.64
CA ARG A 256 17.51 9.57 11.98
C ARG A 256 16.24 10.38 11.87
N VAL A 257 15.12 9.80 12.28
CA VAL A 257 13.80 10.44 12.20
C VAL A 257 13.25 10.65 13.61
N VAL A 258 12.83 11.88 13.90
CA VAL A 258 12.24 12.26 15.19
C VAL A 258 10.78 12.59 14.97
N TYR A 259 9.90 11.97 15.77
CA TYR A 259 8.47 12.25 15.76
C TYR A 259 8.02 12.83 17.11
N ALA A 260 6.87 13.50 17.09
CA ALA A 260 6.19 13.98 18.28
C ALA A 260 5.95 12.83 19.27
N GLY A 261 5.92 13.16 20.57
CA GLY A 261 5.82 12.17 21.64
C GLY A 261 7.14 11.48 21.99
N GLY A 262 8.29 12.05 21.56
CA GLY A 262 9.61 11.55 21.95
C GLY A 262 10.02 10.25 21.25
N VAL A 263 9.48 10.01 20.06
CA VAL A 263 9.84 8.83 19.25
C VAL A 263 11.06 9.16 18.41
N VAL A 264 12.06 8.27 18.43
CA VAL A 264 13.26 8.37 17.60
C VAL A 264 13.45 7.06 16.86
N ALA A 265 13.55 7.13 15.54
CA ALA A 265 13.87 6.02 14.66
C ALA A 265 15.28 6.23 14.10
N GLU A 266 16.16 5.26 14.35
CA GLU A 266 17.50 5.15 13.76
C GLU A 266 17.48 4.02 12.74
N ILE A 267 17.79 4.34 11.49
CA ILE A 267 17.62 3.44 10.36
C ILE A 267 18.93 3.44 9.57
N ARG A 268 19.56 2.29 9.33
CA ARG A 268 20.79 2.16 8.53
C ARG A 268 20.52 1.39 7.26
N LEU A 269 21.24 1.67 6.19
CA LEU A 269 21.08 0.96 4.91
C LEU A 269 21.41 -0.54 5.01
N HIS A 270 22.34 -0.92 5.90
CA HIS A 270 22.86 -2.28 5.96
C HIS A 270 22.99 -2.83 7.39
N GLY A 271 22.95 -4.16 7.50
CA GLY A 271 23.24 -4.91 8.73
C GLY A 271 21.99 -5.36 9.51
N PRO A 272 22.15 -6.29 10.48
CA PRO A 272 21.07 -6.77 11.33
C PRO A 272 20.54 -5.69 12.30
N ASP A 273 21.41 -4.76 12.72
CA ASP A 273 21.07 -3.61 13.57
C ASP A 273 20.60 -2.39 12.75
N SER A 274 20.04 -2.64 11.56
CA SER A 274 19.66 -1.57 10.61
C SER A 274 18.41 -0.80 11.01
N LEU A 275 17.73 -1.19 12.09
CA LEU A 275 16.54 -0.49 12.56
C LEU A 275 16.46 -0.52 14.08
N ARG A 276 16.36 0.66 14.69
CA ARG A 276 16.02 0.82 16.10
C ARG A 276 15.03 1.96 16.27
N VAL A 277 13.95 1.70 16.99
CA VAL A 277 12.90 2.70 17.25
C VAL A 277 12.60 2.72 18.74
N ILE A 278 12.75 3.88 19.35
CA ILE A 278 12.51 4.10 20.78
C ILE A 278 11.41 5.14 20.99
N CYS A 279 10.63 4.98 22.05
CA CYS A 279 9.63 5.93 22.52
C CYS A 279 9.80 6.11 24.03
N GLY A 280 10.55 7.13 24.43
CA GLY A 280 11.08 7.21 25.81
C GLY A 280 11.92 5.97 26.13
N ASP A 281 11.57 5.27 27.21
CA ASP A 281 12.28 4.05 27.66
C ASP A 281 11.77 2.76 26.99
N MET A 282 10.81 2.86 26.07
CA MET A 282 10.27 1.71 25.35
C MET A 282 11.01 1.49 24.04
N THR A 283 11.41 0.24 23.78
CA THR A 283 11.78 -0.21 22.44
C THR A 283 10.51 -0.56 21.67
N ILE A 284 10.26 0.13 20.57
CA ILE A 284 9.12 -0.10 19.67
C ILE A 284 9.49 -1.09 18.55
N ALA A 285 10.71 -0.96 18.02
CA ALA A 285 11.26 -1.84 17.02
C ALA A 285 12.78 -1.99 17.20
N ASP A 286 13.27 -3.17 16.90
CA ASP A 286 14.69 -3.53 17.02
C ASP A 286 14.99 -4.65 16.01
N GLY A 287 15.58 -4.29 14.87
CA GLY A 287 15.80 -5.20 13.75
C GLY A 287 14.50 -5.90 13.30
N GLY A 288 14.44 -7.22 13.52
CA GLY A 288 13.30 -8.09 13.21
C GLY A 288 12.23 -8.20 14.30
N ASP A 289 12.36 -7.45 15.40
CA ASP A 289 11.43 -7.48 16.53
C ASP A 289 10.55 -6.23 16.59
N ARG A 290 9.32 -6.39 17.06
CA ARG A 290 8.32 -5.33 17.23
C ARG A 290 7.62 -5.47 18.57
N PHE A 291 7.37 -4.32 19.19
CA PHE A 291 6.58 -4.18 20.41
C PHE A 291 5.80 -2.86 20.33
N ILE A 292 4.73 -2.87 19.53
CA ILE A 292 4.05 -1.65 19.09
C ILE A 292 2.75 -1.45 19.89
N PRO A 293 2.62 -0.35 20.65
CA PRO A 293 1.37 0.01 21.29
C PRO A 293 0.37 0.55 20.25
N ARG A 294 -0.86 0.04 20.25
CA ARG A 294 -1.95 0.48 19.38
C ARG A 294 -3.30 0.20 20.01
N SER A 295 -4.21 1.18 19.98
CA SER A 295 -5.61 1.05 20.43
C SER A 295 -5.76 0.46 21.84
N GLY A 296 -4.91 0.87 22.78
CA GLY A 296 -4.94 0.39 24.17
C GLY A 296 -4.34 -0.99 24.42
N ALA A 297 -3.75 -1.61 23.38
CA ALA A 297 -3.03 -2.88 23.47
C ALA A 297 -1.58 -2.71 23.00
N VAL A 298 -0.76 -3.74 23.17
CA VAL A 298 0.54 -3.90 22.50
C VAL A 298 0.48 -5.11 21.59
N TYR A 299 1.02 -4.96 20.39
CA TYR A 299 1.23 -6.04 19.44
C TYR A 299 2.74 -6.32 19.36
N ALA A 300 3.12 -7.54 19.70
CA ALA A 300 4.49 -8.00 19.72
C ALA A 300 4.70 -9.06 18.62
N TYR A 301 5.84 -9.02 17.94
CA TYR A 301 6.17 -9.94 16.87
C TYR A 301 7.70 -10.02 16.72
N SER A 302 8.22 -11.20 16.43
CA SER A 302 9.63 -11.40 16.10
C SER A 302 9.74 -12.29 14.87
N ARG A 303 10.55 -11.87 13.89
CA ARG A 303 10.80 -12.67 12.68
C ARG A 303 11.53 -13.97 12.98
N ASP A 304 12.55 -13.89 13.82
CA ASP A 304 13.52 -14.96 14.07
C ASP A 304 13.41 -15.53 15.50
N GLY A 305 12.45 -15.01 16.27
CA GLY A 305 12.24 -15.34 17.68
C GLY A 305 13.06 -14.43 18.59
N SER A 306 12.52 -14.15 19.78
CA SER A 306 13.19 -13.30 20.77
C SER A 306 12.84 -13.75 22.18
N ASP A 307 13.78 -13.72 23.11
CA ASP A 307 13.52 -13.91 24.53
C ASP A 307 14.14 -12.76 25.32
N ARG A 308 13.30 -11.80 25.73
CA ARG A 308 13.79 -10.55 26.32
C ARG A 308 12.74 -9.85 27.18
N LEU A 309 13.23 -8.87 27.94
CA LEU A 309 12.42 -7.96 28.73
C LEU A 309 12.00 -6.74 27.89
N TRP A 310 10.71 -6.41 27.92
CA TRP A 310 10.12 -5.26 27.24
C TRP A 310 9.49 -4.31 28.23
N THR A 311 9.83 -3.02 28.13
CA THR A 311 9.17 -1.97 28.92
C THR A 311 7.72 -1.82 28.47
N LEU A 312 6.77 -1.93 29.40
CA LEU A 312 5.34 -1.74 29.10
C LEU A 312 5.01 -0.25 28.92
N PRO A 313 4.05 0.10 28.03
CA PRO A 313 3.49 1.44 27.99
C PRO A 313 2.70 1.74 29.27
N ASP A 314 2.62 3.02 29.63
CA ASP A 314 1.93 3.47 30.85
C ASP A 314 0.48 2.98 30.94
N THR A 315 -0.20 2.84 29.80
CA THR A 315 -1.58 2.34 29.72
C THR A 315 -1.76 0.89 30.19
N LEU A 316 -0.68 0.10 30.24
CA LEU A 316 -0.66 -1.30 30.63
C LEU A 316 0.10 -1.56 31.95
N ARG A 317 0.89 -0.60 32.44
CA ARG A 317 1.64 -0.75 33.69
C ARG A 317 0.69 -0.97 34.87
N ASN A 318 1.10 -1.83 35.82
CA ASN A 318 0.38 -2.12 37.06
C ASN A 318 -1.07 -2.59 36.87
N ARG A 319 -1.39 -3.18 35.72
CA ARG A 319 -2.71 -3.73 35.42
C ARG A 319 -2.62 -5.24 35.22
N PRO A 320 -3.68 -6.01 35.56
CA PRO A 320 -3.82 -7.37 35.08
C PRO A 320 -3.83 -7.38 33.56
N LEU A 321 -3.02 -8.25 32.95
CA LEU A 321 -2.90 -8.35 31.50
C LEU A 321 -3.36 -9.72 31.01
N ALA A 322 -4.01 -9.72 29.85
CA ALA A 322 -4.22 -10.89 29.02
C ALA A 322 -3.20 -10.87 27.88
N VAL A 323 -2.51 -12.01 27.68
CA VAL A 323 -1.51 -12.18 26.62
C VAL A 323 -1.97 -13.29 25.69
N HIS A 324 -2.16 -12.94 24.42
CA HIS A 324 -2.77 -13.80 23.42
C HIS A 324 -1.85 -14.04 22.24
N LEU A 325 -1.64 -15.30 21.87
CA LEU A 325 -1.16 -15.68 20.56
C LEU A 325 -2.28 -15.44 19.53
N LEU A 326 -1.97 -14.73 18.44
CA LEU A 326 -2.88 -14.48 17.34
C LEU A 326 -2.70 -15.54 16.26
N THR A 327 -3.73 -16.34 16.05
CA THR A 327 -3.77 -17.43 15.06
C THR A 327 -4.85 -17.18 14.02
N GLU A 328 -4.88 -17.98 12.96
CA GLU A 328 -5.90 -17.89 11.90
C GLU A 328 -7.32 -18.10 12.42
N THR A 329 -7.47 -18.92 13.46
CA THR A 329 -8.76 -19.20 14.09
C THR A 329 -9.09 -18.25 15.25
N GLY A 330 -8.26 -17.23 15.47
CA GLY A 330 -8.45 -16.20 16.49
C GLY A 330 -7.40 -16.27 17.60
N ARG A 331 -7.80 -15.87 18.82
CA ARG A 331 -6.90 -15.70 19.96
C ARG A 331 -6.77 -17.01 20.74
N LYS A 332 -5.53 -17.35 21.12
CA LYS A 332 -5.21 -18.41 22.10
C LYS A 332 -4.37 -17.82 23.22
N PRO A 333 -4.38 -18.36 24.45
CA PRO A 333 -3.44 -17.94 25.48
C PRO A 333 -2.00 -18.08 25.00
N ALA A 334 -1.19 -17.03 25.15
CA ALA A 334 0.24 -17.12 24.90
C ALA A 334 0.96 -17.81 26.08
N VAL A 335 2.04 -18.53 25.77
CA VAL A 335 2.94 -19.12 26.76
C VAL A 335 4.23 -18.31 26.84
N GLY A 336 5.04 -18.54 27.88
CA GLY A 336 6.40 -17.96 27.94
C GLY A 336 6.45 -16.46 28.22
N TRP A 337 5.64 -15.97 29.17
CA TRP A 337 5.70 -14.57 29.60
C TRP A 337 5.61 -14.41 31.11
N LYS A 338 6.18 -13.32 31.63
CA LYS A 338 6.14 -12.97 33.05
C LYS A 338 6.26 -11.45 33.24
N ILE A 339 5.40 -10.88 34.08
CA ILE A 339 5.51 -9.47 34.48
C ILE A 339 6.63 -9.30 35.51
N SER A 340 7.44 -8.25 35.32
CA SER A 340 8.51 -7.84 36.23
C SER A 340 8.49 -6.32 36.37
N GLY A 341 7.86 -5.83 37.44
CA GLY A 341 7.68 -4.39 37.66
C GLY A 341 6.91 -3.72 36.51
N ASN A 342 7.53 -2.73 35.86
CA ASN A 342 6.96 -1.98 34.73
C ASN A 342 7.24 -2.63 33.36
N ALA A 343 7.68 -3.89 33.35
CA ALA A 343 8.09 -4.60 32.15
C ALA A 343 7.47 -5.99 32.07
N ILE A 344 7.49 -6.56 30.87
CA ILE A 344 7.09 -7.93 30.58
C ILE A 344 8.26 -8.68 29.96
N HIS A 345 8.67 -9.78 30.57
CA HIS A 345 9.54 -10.75 29.94
C HIS A 345 8.67 -11.57 28.98
N LEU A 346 9.03 -11.63 27.71
CA LEU A 346 8.25 -12.28 26.66
C LEU A 346 9.16 -13.10 25.75
N CYS A 347 8.87 -14.39 25.68
CA CYS A 347 9.46 -15.31 24.72
C CYS A 347 8.55 -15.36 23.48
N LEU A 348 8.97 -14.71 22.40
CA LEU A 348 8.31 -14.72 21.10
C LEU A 348 8.88 -15.84 20.25
N LEU A 349 8.01 -16.72 19.76
CA LEU A 349 8.38 -17.69 18.74
C LEU A 349 8.50 -17.00 17.36
N PRO A 350 9.39 -17.49 16.47
CA PRO A 350 9.58 -16.91 15.15
C PRO A 350 8.27 -16.88 14.35
N GLY A 351 7.87 -15.70 13.88
CA GLY A 351 6.70 -15.52 13.02
C GLY A 351 5.34 -15.60 13.74
N GLU A 352 5.32 -15.61 15.07
CA GLU A 352 4.11 -15.75 15.88
C GLU A 352 3.70 -14.42 16.54
N PRO A 353 2.67 -13.74 16.04
CA PRO A 353 2.23 -12.46 16.61
C PRO A 353 1.50 -12.65 17.95
N VAL A 354 1.83 -11.80 18.90
CA VAL A 354 1.25 -11.76 20.24
C VAL A 354 0.54 -10.43 20.46
N LYS A 355 -0.64 -10.46 21.09
CA LYS A 355 -1.36 -9.28 21.57
C LYS A 355 -1.36 -9.27 23.10
N ILE A 356 -1.02 -8.14 23.69
CA ILE A 356 -1.07 -7.87 25.12
C ILE A 356 -2.11 -6.77 25.36
N GLU A 357 -3.08 -7.02 26.24
CA GLU A 357 -4.14 -6.06 26.56
C GLU A 357 -4.55 -6.16 28.03
N PRO A 358 -5.19 -5.13 28.61
CA PRO A 358 -5.77 -5.24 29.95
C PRO A 358 -6.86 -6.32 29.99
N VAL A 359 -6.99 -6.98 31.15
CA VAL A 359 -8.11 -7.92 31.43
C VAL A 359 -9.44 -7.18 31.55
#